data_AF-A0A7S1QYU1-F1
#
_entry.id   AF-A0A7S1QYU1-F1
#
_cell.length_a   1.000
_cell.length_b   1.000
_cell.length_c   1.000
_cell.angle_alpha   90.00
_cell.angle_beta   90.00
_cell.angle_gamma   90.00
#
_symmetry.space_group_name_H-M   'P 1'
#
loop_
_entity.id
_entity.type
_entity.pdbx_description
1 polymer ?
#
loop_
_entity_poly.entity_id
_entity_poly.type
_entity_poly.pdbx_seq_one_letter_code
_entity_poly.pdbx_strand_id
1 'polypeptide(L)'
;MVFRQRDRVFSPLELSRNAHDPSSDLFSRLDRLERYRGSDGKMAFKIVFPRVDEPNWIVWEQSTNPIRMRSGESVDGFEAIDLAYHRRDSREDTAFNGLQRSRSEQFLMHAYDPANPETDWYVIGSQRASFAGAKGDAEETCVELYALRPS
;
A
#
# COMPACT_ATOMS: atom_id res chain seq x y z
N MET A 1 -2.06 -5.69 11.41
CA MET A 1 -1.67 -6.00 10.03
C MET A 1 -2.90 -6.49 9.27
N VAL A 2 -3.08 -6.04 8.03
CA VAL A 2 -4.17 -6.45 7.12
C VAL A 2 -3.64 -7.04 5.81
N PHE A 3 -2.35 -6.92 5.53
CA PHE A 3 -1.71 -7.54 4.38
C PHE A 3 -0.22 -7.83 4.68
N ARG A 4 0.29 -8.96 4.16
CA ARG A 4 1.71 -9.28 4.05
C ARG A 4 1.95 -10.02 2.74
N GLN A 5 3.02 -9.65 2.06
CA GLN A 5 3.62 -10.43 0.98
C GLN A 5 5.12 -10.52 1.23
N ARG A 6 5.69 -11.73 1.19
CA ARG A 6 7.13 -11.99 1.33
C ARG A 6 7.58 -13.10 0.39
N ASP A 7 8.61 -12.83 -0.43
CA ASP A 7 9.34 -13.78 -1.30
C ASP A 7 8.48 -14.64 -2.25
N ARG A 8 7.19 -14.33 -2.37
CA ARG A 8 6.22 -15.06 -3.19
C ARG A 8 5.25 -14.07 -3.83
N VAL A 9 4.64 -14.54 -4.91
CA VAL A 9 3.70 -13.76 -5.69
C VAL A 9 2.29 -13.95 -5.19
N PHE A 10 1.51 -12.89 -5.25
CA PHE A 10 0.08 -12.93 -4.98
C PHE A 10 -0.68 -13.27 -6.28
N SER A 11 -1.88 -13.85 -6.18
CA SER A 11 -2.78 -13.95 -7.34
C SER A 11 -3.67 -12.71 -7.42
N PRO A 12 -4.11 -12.29 -8.63
CA PRO A 12 -4.92 -11.09 -8.75
C PRO A 12 -6.24 -11.23 -7.97
N LEU A 13 -6.69 -10.11 -7.39
CA LEU A 13 -7.98 -9.97 -6.69
C LEU A 13 -8.18 -10.79 -5.41
N GLU A 14 -7.13 -11.37 -4.82
CA GLU A 14 -7.25 -12.18 -3.60
C GLU A 14 -7.33 -11.32 -2.31
N LEU A 15 -8.43 -10.61 -2.12
CA LEU A 15 -8.61 -9.66 -1.00
C LEU A 15 -8.64 -10.31 0.40
N SER A 16 -8.73 -11.65 0.47
CA SER A 16 -8.63 -12.43 1.70
C SER A 16 -7.83 -13.71 1.44
N ARG A 17 -6.68 -13.87 2.11
CA ARG A 17 -5.78 -15.03 2.00
C ARG A 17 -5.20 -15.36 3.36
N ASN A 18 -5.13 -16.66 3.70
CA ASN A 18 -4.61 -17.14 4.98
C ASN A 18 -5.20 -16.37 6.18
N ALA A 19 -6.50 -16.09 6.11
CA ALA A 19 -7.19 -15.16 6.99
C ALA A 19 -7.12 -15.50 8.49
N HIS A 20 -6.88 -16.78 8.79
CA HIS A 20 -6.77 -17.31 10.15
C HIS A 20 -5.31 -17.49 10.59
N ASP A 21 -4.35 -17.15 9.75
CA ASP A 21 -2.92 -17.24 10.01
C ASP A 21 -2.20 -15.93 9.61
N PRO A 22 -2.16 -14.94 10.53
CA PRO A 22 -1.43 -13.69 10.29
C PRO A 22 0.10 -13.87 10.27
N SER A 23 0.63 -15.07 10.55
CA SER A 23 2.07 -15.34 10.45
C SER A 23 2.50 -15.73 9.03
N SER A 24 1.58 -16.20 8.19
CA SER A 24 1.83 -16.57 6.80
C SER A 24 2.54 -15.47 5.99
N ASP A 25 3.52 -15.87 5.18
CA ASP A 25 4.25 -14.98 4.26
C ASP A 25 3.35 -14.34 3.20
N LEU A 26 2.21 -14.99 2.89
CA LEU A 26 1.14 -14.42 2.08
C LEU A 26 -0.10 -14.30 2.96
N PHE A 27 -0.42 -13.11 3.43
CA PHE A 27 -1.57 -12.85 4.29
C PHE A 27 -2.38 -11.68 3.73
N SER A 28 -3.70 -11.80 3.70
CA SER A 28 -4.57 -10.70 3.30
C SER A 28 -5.90 -10.76 4.05
N ARG A 29 -6.31 -9.61 4.57
CA ARG A 29 -7.62 -9.29 5.15
C ARG A 29 -8.09 -7.92 4.64
N LEU A 30 -7.72 -7.59 3.41
CA LEU A 30 -8.10 -6.34 2.76
C LEU A 30 -9.62 -6.24 2.60
N ASP A 31 -10.34 -7.37 2.53
CA ASP A 31 -11.81 -7.44 2.59
C ASP A 31 -12.42 -6.77 3.85
N ARG A 32 -11.61 -6.47 4.87
CA ARG A 32 -12.04 -5.87 6.14
C ARG A 32 -11.65 -4.41 6.35
N LEU A 33 -11.07 -3.73 5.35
CA LEU A 33 -10.57 -2.36 5.52
C LEU A 33 -11.62 -1.38 6.08
N GLU A 34 -12.88 -1.48 5.66
CA GLU A 34 -13.95 -0.60 6.18
C GLU A 34 -14.18 -0.68 7.68
N ARG A 35 -13.80 -1.77 8.34
CA ARG A 35 -13.92 -1.90 9.80
C ARG A 35 -12.98 -0.97 10.56
N TYR A 36 -12.01 -0.40 9.86
CA TYR A 36 -11.02 0.53 10.41
C TYR A 36 -11.37 1.99 10.10
N ARG A 37 -12.55 2.26 9.51
CA ARG A 37 -13.00 3.63 9.27
C ARG A 37 -13.35 4.30 10.59
N GLY A 38 -12.74 5.45 10.85
CA GLY A 38 -13.03 6.32 11.98
C GLY A 38 -14.34 7.07 11.84
N SER A 39 -14.77 7.71 12.92
CA SER A 39 -15.97 8.55 12.95
C SER A 39 -15.85 9.80 12.08
N ASP A 40 -14.63 10.22 11.77
CA ASP A 40 -14.29 11.29 10.83
C ASP A 40 -14.42 10.86 9.35
N GLY A 41 -14.73 9.59 9.11
CA GLY A 41 -14.88 9.02 7.78
C GLY A 41 -13.56 8.63 7.11
N LYS A 42 -12.42 8.66 7.80
CA LYS A 42 -11.11 8.27 7.24
C LYS A 42 -10.66 6.89 7.72
N MET A 43 -9.68 6.32 7.02
CA MET A 43 -8.94 5.14 7.47
C MET A 43 -7.47 5.51 7.62
N ALA A 44 -6.88 5.19 8.77
CA ALA A 44 -5.47 5.34 9.03
C ALA A 44 -4.69 4.08 8.65
N PHE A 45 -3.59 4.25 7.93
CA PHE A 45 -2.76 3.17 7.41
C PHE A 45 -1.29 3.34 7.80
N LYS A 46 -0.59 2.20 7.86
CA LYS A 46 0.87 2.13 7.85
C LYS A 46 1.31 1.07 6.86
N ILE A 47 2.22 1.41 5.96
CA ILE A 47 2.95 0.47 5.11
C ILE A 47 4.37 0.32 5.65
N VAL A 48 4.92 -0.88 5.60
CA VAL A 48 6.29 -1.20 6.03
C VAL A 48 6.98 -2.05 4.96
N PHE A 49 8.25 -1.75 4.70
CA PHE A 49 9.14 -2.53 3.83
C PHE A 49 10.22 -3.22 4.69
N PRO A 50 9.96 -4.43 5.22
CA PRO A 50 10.78 -5.03 6.29
C PRO A 50 12.23 -5.35 5.91
N ARG A 51 12.59 -5.29 4.64
CA ARG A 51 13.96 -5.54 4.14
C ARG A 51 14.79 -4.28 3.98
N VAL A 52 14.18 -3.11 4.19
CA VAL A 52 14.86 -1.83 4.14
C VAL A 52 15.22 -1.40 5.56
N ASP A 53 16.44 -0.91 5.73
CA ASP A 53 16.89 -0.32 6.98
C ASP A 53 16.02 0.88 7.36
N GLU A 54 15.80 1.08 8.66
CA GLU A 54 14.98 2.18 9.14
C GLU A 54 15.54 3.56 8.72
N PRO A 55 14.67 4.53 8.39
CA PRO A 55 13.21 4.42 8.40
C PRO A 55 12.66 3.67 7.17
N ASN A 56 11.73 2.74 7.41
CA ASN A 56 11.19 1.82 6.39
C ASN A 56 9.65 1.81 6.26
N TRP A 57 9.00 2.88 6.71
CA TRP A 57 7.54 2.95 6.80
C TRP A 57 6.95 4.26 6.27
N ILE A 58 5.66 4.20 5.91
CA ILE A 58 4.84 5.39 5.66
C ILE A 58 3.54 5.23 6.44
N VAL A 59 3.12 6.29 7.15
CA VAL A 59 1.88 6.41 7.91
C VAL A 59 1.07 7.58 7.37
N TRP A 60 -0.21 7.33 7.10
CA TRP A 60 -1.12 8.32 6.52
C TRP A 60 -2.58 7.97 6.82
N GLU A 61 -3.46 8.90 6.52
CA GLU A 61 -4.90 8.67 6.44
C GLU A 61 -5.42 8.91 5.03
N GLN A 62 -6.52 8.25 4.67
CA GLN A 62 -7.29 8.57 3.47
C GLN A 62 -8.77 8.24 3.66
N SER A 63 -9.65 9.00 3.01
CA SER A 63 -11.10 8.74 3.02
C SER A 63 -11.45 7.58 2.08
N THR A 64 -10.80 7.48 0.92
CA THR A 64 -11.14 6.46 -0.07
C THR A 64 -10.68 5.07 0.38
N ASN A 65 -11.54 4.06 0.22
CA ASN A 65 -11.14 2.67 0.40
C ASN A 65 -10.53 2.10 -0.89
N PRO A 66 -9.24 1.75 -0.89
CA PRO A 66 -8.53 1.33 -2.10
C PRO A 66 -9.07 0.05 -2.74
N ILE A 67 -9.79 -0.80 -2.00
CA ILE A 67 -10.40 -2.00 -2.59
C ILE A 67 -11.81 -1.78 -3.13
N ARG A 68 -12.44 -0.64 -2.82
CA ARG A 68 -13.82 -0.30 -3.26
C ARG A 68 -13.88 0.78 -4.34
N MET A 69 -12.83 1.57 -4.50
CA MET A 69 -12.73 2.54 -5.59
C MET A 69 -12.61 1.85 -6.96
N ARG A 70 -13.00 2.57 -8.02
CA ARG A 70 -12.76 2.13 -9.40
C ARG A 70 -11.27 2.27 -9.73
N SER A 71 -10.80 1.40 -10.62
CA SER A 71 -9.46 1.52 -11.17
C SER A 71 -9.28 2.89 -11.83
N GLY A 72 -8.22 3.61 -11.44
CA GLY A 72 -7.91 4.94 -11.95
C GLY A 72 -8.60 6.12 -11.26
N GLU A 73 -9.43 5.89 -10.24
CA GLU A 73 -9.93 6.97 -9.38
C GLU A 73 -8.82 7.52 -8.48
N SER A 74 -8.83 8.83 -8.26
CA SER A 74 -7.91 9.50 -7.34
C SER A 74 -8.21 9.15 -5.88
N VAL A 75 -7.17 9.19 -5.04
CA VAL A 75 -7.32 9.07 -3.59
C VAL A 75 -7.84 10.40 -3.03
N ASP A 76 -8.95 10.33 -2.29
CA ASP A 76 -9.54 11.47 -1.58
C ASP A 76 -9.18 11.45 -0.10
N GLY A 77 -9.04 12.65 0.48
CA GLY A 77 -8.81 12.84 1.91
C GLY A 77 -7.45 12.35 2.39
N PHE A 78 -6.46 12.25 1.49
CA PHE A 78 -5.09 11.91 1.84
C PHE A 78 -4.51 12.93 2.83
N GLU A 79 -4.02 12.45 3.97
CA GLU A 79 -3.28 13.24 4.95
C GLU A 79 -2.06 12.46 5.42
N ALA A 80 -0.87 13.03 5.20
CA ALA A 80 0.37 12.46 5.68
C ALA A 80 0.48 12.60 7.20
N ILE A 81 0.83 11.51 7.90
CA ILE A 81 1.12 11.52 9.33
C ILE A 81 2.64 11.44 9.55
N ASP A 82 3.29 10.42 8.96
CA ASP A 82 4.72 10.18 9.11
C ASP A 82 5.25 9.46 7.87
N LEU A 83 6.04 10.14 7.04
CA LEU A 83 6.59 9.61 5.79
C LEU A 83 8.10 9.41 5.94
N ALA A 84 8.59 8.16 5.94
CA ALA A 84 10.02 7.89 5.92
C ALA A 84 10.73 8.50 4.71
N TYR A 85 10.03 8.52 3.56
CA TYR A 85 10.52 9.05 2.31
C TYR A 85 9.77 10.35 2.03
N HIS A 86 10.36 11.46 2.45
CA HIS A 86 9.88 12.77 2.07
C HIS A 86 10.34 13.07 0.63
N ARG A 87 9.62 14.00 0.00
CA ARG A 87 9.69 14.55 -1.37
C ARG A 87 11.08 14.82 -2.00
N ARG A 88 12.21 14.45 -1.38
CA ARG A 88 13.58 14.78 -1.82
C ARG A 88 14.51 13.60 -2.14
N ASP A 89 14.16 12.37 -1.82
CA ASP A 89 15.10 11.24 -2.02
C ASP A 89 14.81 10.35 -3.24
N SER A 90 13.77 10.64 -4.04
CA SER A 90 13.47 9.87 -5.25
C SER A 90 13.20 10.77 -6.45
N ARG A 91 14.28 11.27 -7.07
CA ARG A 91 14.39 11.82 -8.45
C ARG A 91 13.35 12.79 -9.04
N GLU A 92 12.20 13.09 -8.43
CA GLU A 92 11.22 14.11 -8.83
C GLU A 92 10.14 14.29 -7.74
N ASP A 93 9.41 15.41 -7.78
CA ASP A 93 8.59 16.01 -6.71
C ASP A 93 7.34 15.23 -6.22
N THR A 94 7.26 13.92 -6.45
CA THR A 94 6.04 13.13 -6.26
C THR A 94 6.08 12.38 -4.93
N ALA A 95 5.68 13.07 -3.86
CA ALA A 95 5.44 12.46 -2.57
C ALA A 95 4.37 11.37 -2.66
N PHE A 96 4.49 10.35 -1.80
CA PHE A 96 3.41 9.40 -1.53
C PHE A 96 2.09 10.14 -1.27
N ASN A 97 1.02 9.75 -1.98
CA ASN A 97 -0.28 10.42 -1.98
C ASN A 97 -1.44 9.46 -1.65
N GLY A 98 -1.13 8.36 -0.95
CA GLY A 98 -2.09 7.34 -0.57
C GLY A 98 -2.09 6.15 -1.53
N LEU A 99 -2.80 5.09 -1.13
CA LEU A 99 -2.96 3.88 -1.94
C LEU A 99 -4.27 3.94 -2.73
N GLN A 100 -4.19 3.57 -3.99
CA GLN A 100 -5.35 3.37 -4.88
C GLN A 100 -5.40 1.96 -5.45
N ARG A 101 -6.57 1.58 -5.95
CA ARG A 101 -6.73 0.34 -6.72
C ARG A 101 -5.80 0.37 -7.94
N SER A 102 -5.12 -0.74 -8.19
CA SER A 102 -4.27 -0.90 -9.37
C SER A 102 -5.01 -0.62 -10.67
N ARG A 103 -4.29 0.03 -11.60
CA ARG A 103 -4.69 0.23 -13.00
C ARG A 103 -4.39 -0.97 -13.89
N SER A 104 -3.48 -1.84 -13.45
CA SER A 104 -3.11 -3.09 -14.11
C SER A 104 -3.58 -4.31 -13.31
N GLU A 105 -3.54 -5.49 -13.92
CA GLU A 105 -3.79 -6.73 -13.18
C GLU A 105 -2.54 -7.21 -12.41
N GLN A 106 -1.37 -6.58 -12.59
CA GLN A 106 -0.09 -7.07 -12.07
C GLN A 106 0.09 -6.91 -10.55
N PHE A 107 -0.74 -6.10 -9.90
CA PHE A 107 -0.74 -5.90 -8.45
C PHE A 107 -2.12 -5.46 -7.97
N LEU A 108 -2.34 -5.45 -6.66
CA LEU A 108 -3.63 -5.06 -6.09
C LEU A 108 -3.76 -3.53 -5.96
N MET A 109 -2.71 -2.88 -5.46
CA MET A 109 -2.72 -1.45 -5.12
C MET A 109 -1.34 -0.83 -5.34
N HIS A 110 -1.32 0.47 -5.57
CA HIS A 110 -0.11 1.31 -5.73
C HIS A 110 -0.43 2.73 -5.29
N ALA A 111 0.59 3.56 -5.10
CA ALA A 111 0.46 5.01 -5.09
C ALA A 111 0.62 5.54 -6.52
N TYR A 112 -0.20 6.52 -6.89
CA TYR A 112 -0.22 7.07 -8.25
C TYR A 112 0.69 8.29 -8.37
N ASP A 113 1.56 8.30 -9.36
CA ASP A 113 2.29 9.50 -9.74
C ASP A 113 1.66 10.13 -10.99
N PRO A 114 1.02 11.32 -10.89
CA PRO A 114 0.48 12.01 -12.05
C PRO A 114 1.56 12.59 -12.99
N ALA A 115 2.78 12.84 -12.49
CA ALA A 115 3.91 13.28 -13.31
C ALA A 115 4.54 12.11 -14.07
N ASN A 116 4.46 10.90 -13.50
CA ASN A 116 4.95 9.65 -14.12
C ASN A 116 3.84 8.58 -14.17
N PRO A 117 2.82 8.72 -15.04
CA PRO A 117 1.61 7.88 -15.03
C PRO A 117 1.85 6.40 -15.34
N GLU A 118 2.99 6.08 -15.95
CA GLU A 118 3.42 4.73 -16.28
C GLU A 118 4.22 4.07 -15.15
N THR A 119 4.53 4.81 -14.09
CA THR A 119 5.31 4.31 -12.96
C THR A 119 4.41 3.96 -11.79
N ASP A 120 4.51 2.72 -11.34
CA ASP A 120 3.86 2.26 -10.13
C ASP A 120 4.81 2.40 -8.95
N TRP A 121 4.39 3.09 -7.90
CA TRP A 121 5.15 3.25 -6.66
C TRP A 121 4.42 2.60 -5.49
N TYR A 122 5.16 2.18 -4.45
CA TYR A 122 4.59 1.65 -3.21
C TYR A 122 3.57 0.51 -3.46
N VAL A 123 3.99 -0.47 -4.25
CA VAL A 123 3.14 -1.56 -4.74
C VAL A 123 2.79 -2.55 -3.62
N ILE A 124 1.53 -3.00 -3.61
CA ILE A 124 1.03 -4.05 -2.72
C ILE A 124 0.32 -5.13 -3.54
N GLY A 125 0.55 -6.40 -3.20
CA GLY A 125 -0.12 -7.53 -3.85
C GLY A 125 0.43 -7.84 -5.23
N SER A 126 1.74 -7.68 -5.42
CA SER A 126 2.41 -7.89 -6.70
C SER A 126 2.40 -9.35 -7.14
N GLN A 127 2.18 -9.56 -8.43
CA GLN A 127 2.39 -10.85 -9.11
C GLN A 127 3.83 -11.06 -9.58
N ARG A 128 4.72 -10.09 -9.32
CA ARG A 128 6.13 -10.12 -9.72
C ARG A 128 7.01 -10.56 -8.55
N ALA A 129 8.14 -11.20 -8.87
CA ALA A 129 9.11 -11.64 -7.87
C ALA A 129 9.71 -10.47 -7.07
N SER A 130 9.91 -9.33 -7.74
CA SER A 130 10.24 -8.04 -7.12
C SER A 130 9.29 -6.94 -7.63
N PHE A 131 9.16 -5.86 -6.87
CA PHE A 131 8.25 -4.75 -7.16
C PHE A 131 8.74 -3.41 -6.61
N ALA A 132 8.14 -2.34 -7.10
CA ALA A 132 8.43 -0.98 -6.65
C ALA A 132 7.91 -0.75 -5.24
N GLY A 133 8.75 -0.25 -4.34
CA GLY A 133 8.35 0.02 -2.96
C GLY A 133 9.10 1.17 -2.32
N ALA A 134 9.78 0.90 -1.21
CA ALA A 134 10.53 1.92 -0.46
C ALA A 134 11.57 2.62 -1.35
N LYS A 135 11.79 3.93 -1.10
CA LYS A 135 12.83 4.76 -1.76
C LYS A 135 12.76 4.82 -3.29
N GLY A 136 11.70 4.31 -3.90
CA GLY A 136 11.62 4.15 -5.35
C GLY A 136 12.44 2.99 -5.90
N ASP A 137 12.87 2.05 -5.06
CA ASP A 137 13.56 0.84 -5.48
C ASP A 137 12.55 -0.15 -6.08
N ALA A 138 12.90 -0.74 -7.23
CA ALA A 138 12.10 -1.74 -7.95
C ALA A 138 12.41 -3.19 -7.54
N GLU A 139 13.15 -3.37 -6.44
CA GLU A 139 13.70 -4.65 -5.98
C GLU A 139 13.04 -5.16 -4.68
N GLU A 140 11.92 -4.56 -4.27
CA GLU A 140 11.23 -4.99 -3.06
C GLU A 140 10.62 -6.37 -3.24
N THR A 141 10.75 -7.18 -2.21
CA THR A 141 10.28 -8.58 -2.15
C THR A 141 9.40 -8.81 -0.92
N CYS A 142 9.29 -7.81 -0.04
CA CYS A 142 8.56 -7.89 1.21
C CYS A 142 7.82 -6.57 1.51
N VAL A 143 6.51 -6.64 1.74
CA VAL A 143 5.70 -5.49 2.14
C VAL A 143 4.61 -5.91 3.10
N GLU A 144 4.33 -5.04 4.07
CA GLU A 144 3.25 -5.20 5.03
C GLU A 144 2.35 -3.96 5.04
N LEU A 145 1.04 -4.17 5.07
CA LEU A 145 0.06 -3.10 5.29
C LEU A 145 -0.64 -3.31 6.62
N TYR A 146 -0.81 -2.23 7.35
CA TYR A 146 -1.55 -2.15 8.59
C TYR A 146 -2.68 -1.15 8.40
N ALA A 147 -3.91 -1.56 8.71
CA ALA A 147 -4.98 -0.63 9.02
C ALA A 147 -4.95 -0.40 10.53
N LEU A 148 -4.83 0.85 10.93
CA LEU A 148 -4.73 1.26 12.33
C LEU A 148 -6.13 1.40 12.90
N ARG A 149 -6.32 1.03 14.18
CA ARG A 149 -7.64 1.21 14.79
C ARG A 149 -7.94 2.71 14.87
N PRO A 150 -9.18 3.12 14.56
CA PRO A 150 -9.58 4.50 14.80
C PRO A 150 -9.46 4.81 16.29
N SER A 151 -8.93 6.01 16.59
CA SER A 151 -8.92 6.60 17.92
C SER A 151 -10.31 6.97 18.40
#